data_AF-A0A356WT77-F1
#
_entry.id   AF-A0A356WT77-F1
#
_cell.length_a   1.000
_cell.length_b   1.000
_cell.length_c   1.000
_cell.angle_alpha   90.00
_cell.angle_beta   90.00
_cell.angle_gamma   90.00
#
_symmetry.space_group_name_H-M   'P 1'
#
loop_
_entity.id
_entity.type
_entity.pdbx_description
1 polymer ?
#
loop_
_entity_poly.entity_id
_entity_poly.type
_entity_poly.pdbx_seq_one_letter_code
_entity_poly.pdbx_strand_id
1 'polypeptide(L)'
;STRNLDKLPSLTAYLTASPKFGIWAPQASIGFMKQWLTITSNDKQVRLNSPIPTASLNNSFSLPKGFLLTLDANFQGKGNQQNVELTDHQFVVNLGVTKSFFDDRLSVVLKGHDLFHGRTMDIKAYNDRLNIYQFSRWDTRELELTVRYKFNTAKNRYKGTGAGQGEINRM
;
A
#
# COMPACT_ATOMS: atom_id res chain seq x y z
N SER A 1 8.34 -19.06 -32.20
CA SER A 1 8.15 -20.36 -31.53
C SER A 1 7.98 -20.09 -30.05
N THR A 2 6.88 -20.49 -29.41
CA THR A 2 6.64 -20.23 -27.98
C THR A 2 7.53 -21.15 -27.13
N ARG A 3 8.78 -20.73 -26.93
CA ARG A 3 9.71 -21.42 -26.04
C ARG A 3 9.40 -21.02 -24.60
N ASN A 4 8.87 -21.96 -23.81
CA ASN A 4 8.71 -21.76 -22.37
C ASN A 4 10.07 -21.50 -21.72
N LEU A 5 10.09 -20.60 -20.73
CA LEU A 5 11.29 -20.35 -19.93
C LEU A 5 11.45 -21.46 -18.91
N ASP A 6 12.60 -22.14 -18.92
CA ASP A 6 12.88 -23.23 -17.99
C ASP A 6 13.01 -22.75 -16.53
N LYS A 7 13.41 -21.47 -16.34
CA LYS A 7 13.65 -20.86 -15.02
C LYS A 7 13.68 -19.33 -15.11
N LEU A 8 13.12 -18.68 -14.10
CA LEU A 8 13.11 -17.22 -13.93
C LEU A 8 13.56 -16.88 -12.50
N PRO A 9 14.87 -16.86 -12.22
CA PRO A 9 15.36 -16.49 -10.89
C PRO A 9 15.04 -15.02 -10.59
N SER A 10 14.54 -14.77 -9.39
CA SER A 10 14.22 -13.43 -8.88
C SER A 10 14.60 -13.29 -7.42
N LEU A 11 15.00 -12.09 -7.03
CA LEU A 11 15.27 -11.67 -5.66
C LEU A 11 14.39 -10.47 -5.34
N THR A 12 13.75 -10.54 -4.19
CA THR A 12 12.97 -9.46 -3.63
C THR A 12 13.46 -9.21 -2.21
N ALA A 13 13.77 -7.95 -1.89
CA ALA A 13 14.24 -7.57 -0.57
C ALA A 13 13.54 -6.29 -0.13
N TYR A 14 13.15 -6.26 1.14
CA TYR A 14 12.48 -5.12 1.76
C TYR A 14 13.00 -4.88 3.17
N LEU A 15 13.02 -3.61 3.57
CA LEU A 15 13.20 -3.16 4.93
C LEU A 15 11.99 -2.30 5.31
N THR A 16 11.36 -2.63 6.43
CA THR A 16 10.20 -1.89 6.93
C THR A 16 10.46 -1.46 8.37
N ALA A 17 10.13 -0.21 8.68
CA ALA A 17 10.20 0.34 10.03
C ALA A 17 8.90 1.08 10.36
N SER A 18 8.40 0.92 11.58
CA SER A 18 7.17 1.55 12.05
C SER A 18 7.33 2.12 13.47
N PRO A 19 8.19 3.15 13.65
CA PRO A 19 8.34 3.80 14.95
C PRO A 19 7.09 4.58 15.33
N LYS A 20 7.01 5.00 16.59
CA LYS A 20 5.95 5.89 17.09
C LYS A 20 6.56 7.08 17.81
N PHE A 21 6.20 8.28 17.36
CA PHE A 21 6.70 9.56 17.86
C PHE A 21 5.52 10.42 18.35
N GLY A 22 5.12 10.22 19.60
CA GLY A 22 3.99 10.95 20.19
C GLY A 22 2.70 10.78 19.37
N ILE A 23 2.27 11.87 18.72
CA ILE A 23 1.08 11.90 17.87
C ILE A 23 1.29 11.28 16.49
N TRP A 24 2.54 11.14 16.03
CA TRP A 24 2.88 10.64 14.69
C TRP A 24 3.31 9.18 14.74
N ALA A 25 2.70 8.35 13.91
CA ALA A 25 3.09 6.96 13.71
C ALA A 25 3.30 6.72 12.21
N PRO A 26 4.54 6.86 11.71
CA PRO A 26 4.90 6.47 10.36
C PRO A 26 5.17 4.97 10.27
N GLN A 27 4.90 4.41 9.09
CA GLN A 27 5.35 3.11 8.65
C GLN A 27 6.00 3.30 7.27
N ALA A 28 7.32 3.16 7.21
CA ALA A 28 8.09 3.28 5.99
C ALA A 28 8.55 1.90 5.54
N SER A 29 8.44 1.60 4.26
CA SER A 29 9.03 0.42 3.64
C SER A 29 9.82 0.83 2.40
N ILE A 30 11.04 0.31 2.27
CA ILE A 30 11.85 0.45 1.06
C ILE A 30 12.26 -0.95 0.61
N GLY A 31 12.40 -1.13 -0.69
CA GLY A 31 12.84 -2.40 -1.22
C GLY A 31 13.05 -2.36 -2.71
N PHE A 32 13.30 -3.54 -3.26
CA PHE A 32 13.37 -3.74 -4.69
C PHE A 32 13.01 -5.17 -5.05
N MET A 33 12.59 -5.35 -6.29
CA MET A 33 12.54 -6.64 -6.96
C MET A 33 13.54 -6.65 -8.10
N LYS A 34 14.28 -7.75 -8.26
CA LYS A 34 15.19 -7.94 -9.39
C LYS A 34 15.05 -9.35 -9.91
N GLN A 35 14.98 -9.50 -11.22
CA GLN A 35 15.07 -10.79 -11.88
C GLN A 35 16.38 -10.92 -12.67
N TRP A 36 16.70 -12.14 -13.07
CA TRP A 36 17.75 -12.41 -14.05
C TRP A 36 17.18 -13.22 -15.21
N LEU A 37 16.80 -12.51 -16.27
CA LEU A 37 16.21 -13.07 -17.47
C LEU A 37 16.89 -12.53 -18.72
N THR A 38 17.28 -13.41 -19.62
CA THR A 38 17.67 -13.06 -20.98
C THR A 38 16.73 -13.76 -21.94
N ILE A 39 16.08 -13.00 -22.81
CA ILE A 39 15.20 -13.53 -23.87
C ILE A 39 15.76 -13.16 -25.23
N THR A 40 15.28 -13.83 -26.28
CA THR A 40 15.52 -13.43 -27.66
C THR A 40 14.26 -12.74 -28.19
N SER A 41 14.42 -11.56 -28.79
CA SER A 41 13.35 -10.77 -29.39
C SER A 41 13.89 -10.14 -30.67
N ASN A 42 13.21 -10.34 -31.80
CA ASN A 42 13.65 -9.91 -33.13
C ASN A 42 15.09 -10.33 -33.44
N ASP A 43 15.42 -11.59 -33.18
CA ASP A 43 16.75 -12.19 -33.35
C ASP A 43 17.87 -11.52 -32.53
N LYS A 44 17.52 -10.67 -31.56
CA LYS A 44 18.45 -10.00 -30.65
C LYS A 44 18.24 -10.48 -29.22
N GLN A 45 19.33 -10.65 -28.48
CA GLN A 45 19.24 -10.92 -27.05
C GLN A 45 18.86 -9.65 -26.29
N VAL A 46 17.81 -9.74 -25.49
CA VAL A 46 17.36 -8.68 -24.58
C VAL A 46 17.55 -9.15 -23.15
N ARG A 47 18.34 -8.39 -22.38
CA ARG A 47 18.63 -8.67 -20.98
C ARG A 47 17.67 -7.89 -20.08
N LEU A 48 16.80 -8.59 -19.38
CA LEU A 48 15.74 -8.04 -18.56
C LEU A 48 16.06 -8.15 -17.07
N ASN A 49 17.13 -7.47 -16.62
CA ASN A 49 17.67 -7.61 -15.25
C ASN A 49 17.70 -6.30 -14.44
N SER A 50 17.10 -5.21 -14.94
CA SER A 50 17.03 -3.95 -14.20
C SER A 50 16.12 -4.12 -12.98
N PRO A 51 16.58 -3.79 -11.77
CA PRO A 51 15.74 -3.88 -10.57
C PRO A 51 14.62 -2.84 -10.61
N ILE A 52 13.48 -3.18 -10.01
CA ILE A 52 12.36 -2.28 -9.75
C ILE A 52 12.49 -1.82 -8.30
N PRO A 53 12.97 -0.60 -8.02
CA PRO A 53 12.96 -0.05 -6.68
C PRO A 53 11.54 0.34 -6.30
N THR A 54 11.19 0.14 -5.03
CA THR A 54 9.87 0.42 -4.49
C THR A 54 10.00 1.07 -3.12
N ALA A 55 9.15 2.04 -2.83
CA ALA A 55 9.06 2.62 -1.51
C ALA A 55 7.60 2.92 -1.15
N SER A 56 7.26 2.80 0.12
CA SER A 56 5.99 3.24 0.67
C SER A 56 6.19 3.93 2.00
N LEU A 57 5.32 4.89 2.29
CA LEU A 57 5.28 5.60 3.55
C LEU A 57 3.82 5.83 3.93
N ASN A 58 3.34 5.08 4.91
CA ASN A 58 2.01 5.26 5.50
C ASN A 58 2.16 6.05 6.80
N ASN A 59 1.56 7.22 6.88
CA ASN A 59 1.64 8.06 8.08
C ASN A 59 0.27 8.16 8.74
N SER A 60 0.25 8.17 10.06
CA SER A 60 -0.91 8.57 10.83
C SER A 60 -0.55 9.60 11.89
N PHE A 61 -1.41 10.60 12.07
CA PHE A 61 -1.28 11.62 13.10
C PHE A 61 -2.56 11.65 13.94
N SER A 62 -2.45 11.27 15.21
CA SER A 62 -3.53 11.33 16.19
C SER A 62 -3.58 12.73 16.79
N LEU A 63 -4.42 13.58 16.22
CA LEU A 63 -4.57 14.98 16.61
C LEU A 63 -5.58 15.13 17.77
N PRO A 64 -5.51 16.24 18.53
CA PRO A 64 -6.49 16.52 19.59
C PRO A 64 -7.93 16.51 19.10
N LYS A 65 -8.86 16.33 20.04
CA LYS A 65 -10.31 16.27 19.79
C LYS A 65 -10.73 15.09 18.89
N GLY A 66 -9.96 14.00 18.80
CA GLY A 66 -10.37 12.80 18.06
C GLY A 66 -10.29 12.94 16.54
N PHE A 67 -9.35 13.75 16.05
CA PHE A 67 -8.99 13.80 14.64
C PHE A 67 -7.85 12.82 14.36
N LEU A 68 -7.94 12.10 13.24
CA LEU A 68 -6.87 11.27 12.72
C LEU A 68 -6.58 11.69 11.29
N LEU A 69 -5.36 12.15 11.04
CA LEU A 69 -4.87 12.47 9.70
C LEU A 69 -4.03 11.29 9.19
N THR A 70 -4.25 10.86 7.95
CA THR A 70 -3.43 9.85 7.28
C THR A 70 -2.82 10.41 6.02
N LEU A 71 -1.56 10.12 5.76
CA LEU A 71 -0.86 10.49 4.53
C LEU A 71 -0.07 9.28 4.04
N ASP A 72 -0.50 8.71 2.93
CA ASP A 72 0.08 7.50 2.35
C ASP A 72 0.74 7.84 1.02
N ALA A 73 2.02 7.49 0.88
CA ALA A 73 2.78 7.69 -0.35
C ALA A 73 3.32 6.34 -0.83
N ASN A 74 3.24 6.10 -2.14
CA ASN A 74 3.79 4.90 -2.79
C ASN A 74 4.60 5.31 -4.01
N PHE A 75 5.75 4.65 -4.18
CA PHE A 75 6.65 4.85 -5.30
C PHE A 75 7.01 3.49 -5.92
N GLN A 76 6.96 3.43 -7.24
CA GLN A 76 7.50 2.35 -8.04
C GLN A 76 8.40 2.95 -9.11
N GLY A 77 9.64 2.48 -9.15
CA GLY A 77 10.57 2.87 -10.19
C GLY A 77 10.45 2.04 -11.47
N LYS A 78 11.21 2.47 -12.47
CA LYS A 78 11.48 1.69 -13.68
C LYS A 78 12.20 0.40 -13.34
N GLY A 79 12.12 -0.57 -14.24
CA GLY A 79 12.82 -1.84 -14.09
C GLY A 79 12.14 -2.95 -14.88
N ASN A 80 12.63 -4.17 -14.72
CA ASN A 80 12.21 -5.29 -15.56
C ASN A 80 11.46 -6.35 -14.74
N GLN A 81 10.33 -6.79 -15.27
CA GLN A 81 9.53 -7.88 -14.73
C GLN A 81 9.03 -8.76 -15.88
N GLN A 82 9.37 -10.04 -15.84
CA GLN A 82 9.19 -11.00 -16.92
C GLN A 82 9.74 -10.44 -18.24
N ASN A 83 8.99 -10.53 -19.34
CA ASN A 83 9.34 -9.97 -20.64
C ASN A 83 8.98 -8.47 -20.78
N VAL A 84 8.65 -7.79 -19.68
CA VAL A 84 8.20 -6.39 -19.66
C VAL A 84 9.22 -5.49 -18.95
N GLU A 85 9.46 -4.33 -19.54
CA GLU A 85 10.20 -3.22 -18.97
C GLU A 85 9.23 -2.11 -18.57
N LEU A 86 9.23 -1.73 -17.30
CA LEU A 86 8.57 -0.52 -16.79
C LEU A 86 9.45 0.67 -17.17
N THR A 87 8.91 1.56 -17.99
CA THR A 87 9.66 2.66 -18.63
C THR A 87 9.47 4.01 -17.95
N ASP A 88 8.52 4.13 -17.02
CA ASP A 88 8.32 5.35 -16.23
C ASP A 88 8.23 5.09 -14.72
N HIS A 89 8.39 6.15 -13.93
CA HIS A 89 8.20 6.13 -12.49
C HIS A 89 6.75 6.41 -12.13
N GLN A 90 6.21 5.65 -11.17
CA GLN A 90 4.87 5.86 -10.63
C GLN A 90 4.99 6.40 -9.20
N PHE A 91 4.29 7.49 -8.90
CA PHE A 91 4.24 8.08 -7.56
C PHE A 91 2.81 8.47 -7.22
N VAL A 92 2.27 7.87 -6.16
CA VAL A 92 0.88 8.06 -5.74
C VAL A 92 0.85 8.53 -4.30
N VAL A 93 0.10 9.59 -4.03
CA VAL A 93 -0.12 10.13 -2.69
C VAL A 93 -1.60 10.20 -2.40
N ASN A 94 -1.99 9.68 -1.24
CA ASN A 94 -3.34 9.71 -0.71
C ASN A 94 -3.34 10.45 0.63
N LEU A 95 -4.42 11.18 0.90
CA LEU A 95 -4.62 11.92 2.14
C LEU A 95 -5.98 11.54 2.72
N GLY A 96 -6.06 11.36 4.03
CA GLY A 96 -7.31 11.09 4.73
C GLY A 96 -7.44 11.88 6.02
N VAL A 97 -8.63 12.39 6.30
CA VAL A 97 -9.00 12.97 7.59
C VAL A 97 -10.18 12.21 8.14
N THR A 98 -10.03 11.68 9.34
CA THR A 98 -11.09 11.04 10.09
C THR A 98 -11.41 11.87 11.32
N LYS A 99 -12.71 12.01 11.60
CA LYS A 99 -13.21 12.59 12.83
C LYS A 99 -14.22 11.63 13.46
N SER A 100 -13.98 11.30 14.72
CA SER A 100 -14.94 10.58 15.55
C SER A 100 -15.78 11.55 16.40
N PHE A 101 -17.05 11.17 16.60
CA PHE A 101 -18.03 11.84 17.45
C PHE A 101 -18.73 10.83 18.35
N PHE A 102 -19.29 11.30 19.46
CA PHE A 102 -20.11 10.51 20.40
C PHE A 102 -19.42 9.22 20.88
N ASP A 103 -18.20 9.33 21.41
CA ASP A 103 -17.38 8.18 21.86
C ASP A 103 -17.23 7.10 20.76
N ASP A 104 -16.76 7.52 19.58
CA ASP A 104 -16.56 6.67 18.40
C ASP A 104 -17.82 5.98 17.85
N ARG A 105 -19.03 6.44 18.20
CA ARG A 105 -20.29 5.93 17.63
C ARG A 105 -20.53 6.43 16.21
N LEU A 106 -20.13 7.67 15.91
CA LEU A 106 -20.20 8.24 14.57
C LEU A 106 -18.78 8.59 14.13
N SER A 107 -18.36 8.13 12.95
CA SER A 107 -17.12 8.58 12.33
C SER A 107 -17.38 9.09 10.92
N VAL A 108 -16.79 10.25 10.61
CA VAL A 108 -16.79 10.83 9.27
C VAL A 108 -15.36 10.80 8.76
N VAL A 109 -15.17 10.28 7.56
CA VAL A 109 -13.88 10.14 6.89
C VAL A 109 -13.97 10.84 5.55
N LEU A 110 -13.04 11.74 5.28
CA LEU A 110 -12.83 12.33 3.97
C LEU A 110 -11.45 11.91 3.46
N LYS A 111 -11.37 11.29 2.29
CA LYS A 111 -10.11 10.92 1.64
C LYS A 111 -10.01 11.54 0.25
N GLY A 112 -8.81 11.98 -0.09
CA GLY A 112 -8.41 12.27 -1.46
C GLY A 112 -7.41 11.21 -1.91
N HIS A 113 -7.73 10.51 -2.99
CA HIS A 113 -6.87 9.50 -3.59
C HIS A 113 -6.13 10.07 -4.79
N ASP A 114 -4.90 9.61 -4.98
CA ASP A 114 -4.02 9.99 -6.09
C ASP A 114 -4.00 11.52 -6.35
N LEU A 115 -3.65 12.27 -5.31
CA LEU A 115 -3.70 13.73 -5.30
C LEU A 115 -2.94 14.37 -6.47
N PHE A 116 -1.86 13.72 -6.92
CA PHE A 116 -1.01 14.19 -8.01
C PHE A 116 -1.32 13.55 -9.37
N HIS A 117 -2.33 12.66 -9.45
CA HIS A 117 -2.66 11.90 -10.66
C HIS A 117 -1.43 11.19 -11.28
N GLY A 118 -0.67 10.58 -10.38
CA GLY A 118 0.60 9.92 -10.69
C GLY A 118 0.46 8.41 -10.88
N ARG A 119 -0.78 7.88 -10.89
CA ARG A 119 -1.03 6.49 -11.22
C ARG A 119 -1.00 6.25 -12.73
N THR A 120 0.20 6.03 -13.24
CA THR A 120 0.49 5.70 -14.63
C THR A 120 1.15 4.33 -14.75
N MET A 121 1.10 3.76 -15.95
CA MET A 121 1.78 2.53 -16.31
C MET A 121 2.26 2.65 -17.75
N ASP A 122 3.57 2.83 -17.88
CA ASP A 122 4.26 2.94 -19.15
C ASP A 122 5.19 1.75 -19.29
N ILE A 123 4.89 0.87 -20.25
CA ILE A 123 5.59 -0.40 -20.41
C ILE A 123 6.06 -0.63 -21.83
N LYS A 124 7.14 -1.41 -21.92
CA LYS A 124 7.63 -2.01 -23.15
C LYS A 124 7.69 -3.52 -22.97
N ALA A 125 6.83 -4.26 -23.66
CA ALA A 125 6.83 -5.72 -23.64
C ALA A 125 7.59 -6.27 -24.85
N TYR A 126 8.51 -7.19 -24.59
CA TYR A 126 9.34 -7.85 -25.58
C TYR A 126 8.75 -9.23 -25.92
N ASN A 127 8.49 -9.50 -27.20
CA ASN A 127 8.11 -10.82 -27.70
C ASN A 127 9.07 -11.28 -28.80
N ASP A 128 8.94 -12.54 -29.22
CA ASP A 128 9.80 -13.19 -30.22
C ASP A 128 9.95 -12.35 -31.50
N ARG A 129 8.84 -11.80 -32.02
CA ARG A 129 8.79 -11.03 -33.28
C ARG A 129 8.11 -9.66 -33.19
N LEU A 130 7.67 -9.27 -31.99
CA LEU A 130 6.86 -8.07 -31.78
C LEU A 130 7.24 -7.40 -30.46
N ASN A 131 7.42 -6.09 -30.49
CA ASN A 131 7.51 -5.29 -29.27
C ASN A 131 6.24 -4.46 -29.13
N ILE A 132 5.67 -4.46 -27.92
CA ILE A 132 4.48 -3.69 -27.60
C ILE A 132 4.90 -2.54 -26.71
N TYR A 133 4.49 -1.33 -27.06
CA TYR A 133 4.62 -0.14 -26.23
C TYR A 133 3.23 0.26 -25.78
N GLN A 134 3.04 0.39 -24.47
CA GLN A 134 1.76 0.77 -23.91
C GLN A 134 1.98 1.88 -22.89
N PHE A 135 1.19 2.92 -23.03
CA PHE A 135 1.09 4.04 -22.11
C PHE A 135 -0.32 4.02 -21.55
N SER A 136 -0.44 4.03 -20.23
CA SER A 136 -1.75 3.92 -19.57
C SER A 136 -1.79 4.85 -18.39
N ARG A 137 -2.88 5.61 -18.30
CA ARG A 137 -3.20 6.48 -17.19
C ARG A 137 -4.62 6.16 -16.77
N TRP A 138 -4.80 5.84 -15.49
CA TRP A 138 -6.11 5.52 -14.95
C TRP A 138 -6.76 6.76 -14.35
N ASP A 139 -8.09 6.77 -14.35
CA ASP A 139 -8.86 7.77 -13.62
C ASP A 139 -8.94 7.37 -12.15
N THR A 140 -7.91 7.73 -11.40
CA THR A 140 -7.69 7.30 -10.00
C THR A 140 -7.74 8.45 -9.00
N ARG A 141 -7.92 9.68 -9.49
CA ARG A 141 -8.03 10.85 -8.63
C ARG A 141 -9.49 10.99 -8.19
N GLU A 142 -9.75 10.63 -6.95
CA GLU A 142 -11.12 10.62 -6.41
C GLU A 142 -11.17 11.23 -5.00
N LEU A 143 -12.36 11.74 -4.67
CA LEU A 143 -12.72 12.20 -3.33
C LEU A 143 -13.71 11.20 -2.73
N GLU A 144 -13.35 10.57 -1.62
CA GLU A 144 -14.20 9.61 -0.91
C GLU A 144 -14.71 10.24 0.40
N LEU A 145 -16.03 10.27 0.57
CA LEU A 145 -16.68 10.60 1.85
C LEU A 145 -17.34 9.35 2.42
N THR A 146 -16.83 8.88 3.56
CA THR A 146 -17.41 7.76 4.29
C THR A 146 -18.00 8.23 5.62
N VAL A 147 -19.28 7.98 5.84
CA VAL A 147 -19.97 8.18 7.12
C VAL A 147 -20.31 6.81 7.71
N ARG A 148 -19.90 6.57 8.96
CA ARG A 148 -20.14 5.30 9.65
C ARG A 148 -20.78 5.56 11.01
N TYR A 149 -21.91 4.91 11.27
CA TYR A 149 -22.59 4.93 12.57
C TYR A 149 -22.70 3.53 13.16
N LYS A 150 -22.42 3.38 14.45
CA LYS A 150 -22.50 2.11 15.20
C LYS A 150 -23.80 2.06 16.00
N PHE A 151 -24.76 1.26 15.55
CA PHE A 151 -25.97 0.95 16.32
C PHE A 151 -25.67 -0.04 17.46
N ASN A 152 -26.33 0.11 18.62
CA ASN A 152 -26.25 -0.84 19.74
C ASN A 152 -24.81 -1.19 20.17
N THR A 153 -24.00 -0.20 20.53
CA THR A 153 -22.71 -0.45 21.20
C THR A 153 -22.98 -1.06 22.58
N ALA A 154 -23.18 -2.37 22.64
CA ALA A 154 -23.28 -3.10 23.90
C ALA A 154 -22.03 -2.77 24.72
N LYS A 155 -22.20 -2.01 25.81
CA LYS A 155 -21.13 -1.81 26.78
C LYS A 155 -20.72 -3.21 27.23
N ASN A 156 -19.51 -3.60 26.86
CA ASN A 156 -18.90 -4.87 27.17
C ASN A 156 -19.24 -5.21 28.64
N ARG A 157 -20.20 -6.12 28.86
CA ARG A 157 -20.55 -6.60 30.20
C ARG A 157 -19.49 -7.60 30.62
N TYR A 158 -18.25 -7.16 30.76
CA TYR A 158 -17.32 -7.86 31.62
C TYR A 158 -17.72 -7.54 33.06
N LYS A 159 -18.61 -8.37 33.62
CA LYS A 159 -18.96 -8.37 35.05
C LYS A 159 -17.84 -9.06 35.85
N GLY A 160 -16.62 -8.53 35.78
CA GLY A 160 -15.47 -9.01 36.54
C GLY A 160 -15.33 -8.37 37.92
N THR A 161 -16.43 -7.95 38.54
CA THR A 161 -16.45 -7.42 39.91
C THR A 161 -17.58 -8.09 40.66
N GLY A 162 -17.25 -9.06 41.53
CA GLY A 162 -18.15 -9.52 42.58
C GLY A 162 -18.70 -10.94 42.49
N ALA A 163 -17.85 -11.94 42.23
CA ALA A 163 -18.19 -13.36 42.48
C ALA A 163 -17.33 -13.99 43.59
N GLY A 164 -16.65 -13.19 44.42
CA GLY A 164 -15.74 -13.69 45.45
C GLY A 164 -15.64 -12.87 46.75
N GLN A 165 -16.47 -11.83 46.95
CA GLN A 165 -16.44 -11.05 48.20
C GLN A 165 -17.45 -11.54 49.26
N GLY A 166 -18.43 -12.36 48.87
CA GLY A 166 -19.41 -12.96 49.80
C GLY A 166 -18.87 -14.16 50.59
N GLU A 167 -17.80 -14.81 50.11
CA GLU A 167 -17.19 -15.99 50.75
C GLU A 167 -15.99 -15.62 51.66
N ILE A 168 -15.36 -14.45 51.48
CA ILE A 168 -14.20 -14.04 52.29
C ILE A 168 -14.59 -13.61 53.71
N ASN A 169 -15.85 -13.24 53.96
CA ASN A 169 -16.36 -12.93 55.31
C ASN A 169 -16.97 -14.15 56.03
N ARG A 170 -16.67 -15.37 55.58
CA ARG A 170 -17.12 -16.62 56.23
C ARG A 170 -15.97 -17.56 56.63
N MET A 171 -14.73 -17.09 56.63
CA MET A 171 -13.58 -17.76 57.25
C MET A 171 -12.95 -16.90 58.33
#